data_AF-A0A371JML6-F1
#
_entry.id   AF-A0A371JML6-F1
#
_cell.length_a   1.000
_cell.length_b   1.000
_cell.length_c   1.000
_cell.angle_alpha   90.00
_cell.angle_beta   90.00
_cell.angle_gamma   90.00
#
_symmetry.space_group_name_H-M   'P 1'
#
loop_
_entity.id
_entity.type
_entity.pdbx_description
1 polymer ?
#
loop_
_entity_poly.entity_id
_entity_poly.type
_entity_poly.pdbx_seq_one_letter_code
_entity_poly.pdbx_strand_id
1 'polypeptide(L)'
;MLLKIEAEVSGAIIIESGINTFQNPFTIEVRCDSENGKHYIGLTKRVKDYHMFLPKLEVSGKKVKSAVFFEENFLEESVQILRHLEAFGSMDLSIERIQWESCSIEWIPESEKEAGELHIREYKQEFSYSSKQTILTEEWIRDTLIFRKQLQHLVVPFTFFRIGVNLFHKFQYQESFLNFYMMLEGCYGSGQFKNERMKREFSKSNGLTQAINKVIKKLSNTKDKHYEWLLEVCKKYHKEADISGVIHIMVEIRGNLSHFSLEGPQKFRNPFNQRDFESLAYISMSICAFAAIDMRLQPFRMNNSSS
;
A
#
# COMPACT_ATOMS: atom_id res chain seq x y z
N MET A 1 22.33 -12.39 -23.03
CA MET A 1 21.44 -12.61 -21.87
C MET A 1 20.08 -11.99 -22.12
N LEU A 2 19.01 -12.71 -21.76
CA LEU A 2 17.65 -12.18 -21.72
C LEU A 2 17.25 -11.92 -20.27
N LEU A 3 16.53 -10.83 -20.04
CA LEU A 3 15.83 -10.56 -18.78
C LEU A 3 14.34 -10.73 -19.02
N LYS A 4 13.67 -11.51 -18.18
CA LYS A 4 12.22 -11.66 -18.18
C LYS A 4 11.65 -11.08 -16.89
N ILE A 5 10.59 -10.27 -17.03
CA ILE A 5 9.71 -9.89 -15.93
C ILE A 5 8.39 -10.61 -16.12
N GLU A 6 7.88 -11.26 -15.08
CA GLU A 6 6.61 -11.97 -15.15
C GLU A 6 5.67 -11.51 -14.02
N ALA A 7 4.42 -11.24 -14.38
CA ALA A 7 3.38 -10.80 -13.44
C ALA A 7 2.11 -11.65 -13.59
N GLU A 8 1.48 -11.96 -12.46
CA GLU A 8 0.20 -12.65 -12.41
C GLU A 8 -0.93 -11.71 -12.86
N VAL A 9 -1.85 -12.22 -13.66
CA VAL A 9 -3.03 -11.51 -14.15
C VAL A 9 -4.28 -12.12 -13.53
N SER A 10 -5.16 -11.25 -13.04
CA SER A 10 -6.47 -11.59 -12.50
C SER A 10 -7.56 -10.92 -13.32
N GLY A 11 -8.67 -11.64 -13.51
CA GLY A 11 -9.80 -11.21 -14.30
C GLY A 11 -10.48 -12.36 -15.01
N ALA A 12 -11.67 -12.12 -15.55
CA ALA A 12 -12.42 -13.09 -16.32
C ALA A 12 -11.91 -13.14 -17.77
N ILE A 13 -10.66 -13.55 -17.96
CA ILE A 13 -10.01 -13.65 -19.28
C ILE A 13 -9.92 -15.11 -19.73
N ILE A 14 -10.08 -15.33 -21.03
CA ILE A 14 -9.92 -16.65 -21.66
C ILE A 14 -8.71 -16.56 -22.58
N ILE A 15 -7.73 -17.43 -22.36
CA ILE A 15 -6.54 -17.58 -23.21
C ILE A 15 -6.65 -18.96 -23.86
N GLU A 16 -7.14 -19.02 -25.10
CA GLU A 16 -7.35 -20.29 -25.82
C GLU A 16 -6.03 -20.98 -26.19
N SER A 17 -5.00 -20.19 -26.47
CA SER A 17 -3.62 -20.64 -26.71
C SER A 17 -2.66 -19.56 -26.20
N GLY A 18 -1.46 -19.97 -25.75
CA GLY A 18 -0.44 -19.01 -25.32
C GLY A 18 -0.19 -17.95 -26.41
N ILE A 19 -0.21 -16.68 -26.02
CA ILE A 19 0.01 -15.55 -26.94
C ILE A 19 1.48 -15.19 -26.86
N ASN A 20 2.15 -15.11 -28.00
CA ASN A 20 3.51 -14.60 -28.09
C ASN A 20 3.56 -13.52 -29.18
N THR A 21 3.93 -12.30 -28.81
CA THR A 21 4.05 -11.17 -29.72
C THR A 21 5.37 -10.44 -29.51
N PHE A 22 5.84 -9.77 -30.55
CA PHE A 22 7.11 -9.04 -30.54
C PHE A 22 6.86 -7.56 -30.77
N GLN A 23 7.31 -6.75 -29.81
CA GLN A 23 7.35 -5.30 -29.89
C GLN A 23 8.75 -4.85 -29.49
N ASN A 24 9.62 -4.65 -30.47
CA ASN A 24 11.02 -4.32 -30.24
C ASN A 24 11.19 -3.22 -29.15
N PRO A 25 12.00 -3.46 -28.09
CA PRO A 25 12.91 -4.60 -27.89
C PRO A 25 12.34 -5.79 -27.10
N PHE A 26 11.03 -5.80 -26.82
CA PHE A 26 10.36 -6.78 -25.98
C PHE A 26 9.72 -7.92 -26.77
N THR A 27 9.81 -9.11 -26.21
CA THR A 27 8.92 -10.24 -26.50
C THR A 27 7.90 -10.31 -25.37
N ILE A 28 6.62 -10.38 -25.71
CA ILE A 28 5.52 -10.40 -24.76
C ILE A 28 4.85 -11.77 -24.85
N GLU A 29 4.82 -12.48 -23.73
CA GLU A 29 4.21 -13.79 -23.59
C GLU A 29 3.01 -13.69 -22.66
N VAL A 30 1.85 -14.21 -23.07
CA VAL A 30 0.69 -14.38 -22.19
C VAL A 30 0.38 -15.87 -22.10
N ARG A 31 0.42 -16.42 -20.89
CA ARG A 31 0.24 -17.86 -20.66
C ARG A 31 -0.77 -18.13 -19.56
N CYS A 32 -1.41 -19.29 -19.65
CA CYS A 32 -2.20 -19.88 -18.58
C CYS A 32 -1.39 -21.03 -17.98
N ASP A 33 -1.20 -21.01 -16.67
CA ASP A 33 -0.61 -22.12 -15.94
C ASP A 33 -1.67 -23.19 -15.70
N SER A 34 -1.46 -24.36 -16.29
CA SER A 34 -2.41 -25.48 -16.25
C SER A 34 -2.59 -26.08 -14.85
N GLU A 35 -1.64 -25.88 -13.93
CA GLU A 35 -1.70 -26.51 -12.60
C GLU A 35 -2.57 -25.72 -11.62
N ASN A 36 -2.51 -24.39 -11.68
CA ASN A 36 -3.21 -23.51 -10.75
C ASN A 36 -4.30 -22.65 -11.43
N GLY A 37 -4.44 -22.74 -12.76
CA GLY A 37 -5.41 -21.97 -13.55
C GLY A 37 -5.13 -20.48 -13.58
N LYS A 38 -3.93 -20.04 -13.18
CA LYS A 38 -3.57 -18.62 -13.15
C LYS A 38 -3.04 -18.16 -14.49
N HIS A 39 -3.24 -16.89 -14.78
CA HIS A 39 -2.73 -16.25 -15.99
C HIS A 39 -1.49 -15.42 -15.67
N TYR A 40 -0.55 -15.38 -16.60
CA TYR A 40 0.70 -14.65 -16.46
C TYR A 40 1.01 -13.86 -17.73
N ILE A 41 1.56 -12.66 -17.56
CA ILE A 41 2.18 -11.87 -18.63
C ILE A 41 3.67 -11.79 -18.35
N GLY A 42 4.47 -12.22 -19.33
CA GLY A 42 5.92 -12.13 -19.35
C GLY A 42 6.40 -11.08 -20.35
N LEU A 43 7.31 -10.21 -19.94
CA LEU A 43 8.04 -9.26 -20.79
C LEU A 43 9.51 -9.66 -20.82
N THR A 44 10.03 -10.01 -21.99
CA THR A 44 11.42 -10.44 -22.17
C THR A 44 12.18 -9.49 -23.07
N LYS A 45 13.36 -9.04 -22.63
CA LYS A 45 14.24 -8.14 -23.40
C LYS A 45 15.67 -8.70 -23.41
N ARG A 46 16.33 -8.59 -24.56
CA ARG A 46 17.77 -8.88 -24.67
C ARG A 46 18.59 -7.69 -24.20
N VAL A 47 19.58 -7.94 -23.34
CA VAL A 47 20.49 -6.92 -22.82
C VAL A 47 21.92 -7.23 -23.25
N LYS A 48 22.59 -6.23 -23.83
CA LYS A 48 23.98 -6.36 -24.30
C LYS A 48 24.98 -6.23 -23.13
N ASP A 49 24.82 -5.22 -22.29
CA ASP A 49 25.69 -4.98 -21.12
C ASP A 49 25.14 -5.65 -19.84
N TYR A 50 24.89 -6.96 -19.92
CA TYR A 50 24.17 -7.71 -18.89
C TYR A 50 24.87 -7.73 -17.52
N HIS A 51 26.19 -7.50 -17.45
CA HIS A 51 26.92 -7.44 -16.18
C HIS A 51 26.38 -6.34 -15.24
N MET A 52 25.79 -5.26 -15.78
CA MET A 52 25.14 -4.22 -14.96
C MET A 52 23.82 -4.69 -14.34
N PHE A 53 23.23 -5.74 -14.91
CA PHE A 53 21.94 -6.31 -14.51
C PHE A 53 22.11 -7.59 -13.69
N LEU A 54 23.34 -8.05 -13.42
CA LEU A 54 23.54 -9.22 -12.59
C LEU A 54 23.37 -8.85 -11.10
N PRO A 55 22.70 -9.70 -10.30
CA PRO A 55 22.62 -9.49 -8.86
C PRO A 55 24.02 -9.63 -8.24
N LYS A 56 24.42 -8.63 -7.46
CA LYS A 56 25.71 -8.62 -6.75
C LYS A 56 25.52 -9.19 -5.36
N LEU A 57 26.23 -10.26 -5.07
CA LEU A 57 26.22 -10.89 -3.75
C LEU A 57 27.39 -10.38 -2.91
N GLU A 58 27.12 -9.80 -1.75
CA GLU A 58 28.15 -9.60 -0.74
C GLU A 58 28.24 -10.85 0.14
N VAL A 59 29.35 -11.56 0.01
CA VAL A 59 29.60 -12.80 0.76
C VAL A 59 30.64 -12.54 1.85
N SER A 60 30.36 -12.99 3.07
CA SER A 60 31.32 -12.95 4.18
C SER A 60 31.56 -14.39 4.66
N GLY A 61 32.70 -14.96 4.27
CA GLY A 61 32.99 -16.38 4.48
C GLY A 61 32.08 -17.27 3.64
N LYS A 62 31.28 -18.15 4.29
CA LYS A 62 30.28 -19.03 3.63
C LYS A 62 28.85 -18.49 3.69
N LYS A 63 28.61 -17.29 4.24
CA LYS A 63 27.27 -16.71 4.35
C LYS A 63 27.11 -15.50 3.42
N VAL A 64 26.02 -15.48 2.67
CA VAL A 64 25.55 -14.30 1.94
C VAL A 64 25.06 -13.28 2.97
N LYS A 65 25.66 -12.08 2.99
CA LYS A 65 25.28 -10.98 3.88
C LYS A 65 24.21 -10.10 3.26
N SER A 66 24.35 -9.80 1.97
CA SER A 66 23.42 -8.96 1.23
C SER A 66 23.41 -9.37 -0.25
N ALA A 67 22.30 -9.09 -0.92
CA ALA A 67 22.18 -9.15 -2.36
C ALA A 67 21.74 -7.77 -2.83
N VAL A 68 22.52 -7.16 -3.72
CA VAL A 68 22.20 -5.88 -4.37
C VAL A 68 21.70 -6.20 -5.77
N PHE A 69 20.44 -5.88 -6.01
CA PHE A 69 19.81 -5.98 -7.32
C PHE A 69 20.00 -4.65 -8.09
N PHE A 70 19.97 -4.71 -9.41
CA PHE A 70 20.31 -3.60 -10.30
C PHE A 70 19.25 -2.48 -10.32
N GLU A 71 19.68 -1.28 -10.73
CA GLU A 71 18.85 -0.07 -10.80
C GLU A 71 17.89 -0.04 -12.01
N GLU A 72 16.62 -0.02 -11.65
CA GLU A 72 15.42 0.64 -12.20
C GLU A 72 15.11 0.63 -13.71
N ASN A 73 15.98 1.03 -14.63
CA ASN A 73 15.52 1.44 -15.98
C ASN A 73 14.75 0.36 -16.76
N PHE A 74 15.22 -0.89 -16.75
CA PHE A 74 14.51 -2.00 -17.42
C PHE A 74 13.22 -2.38 -16.69
N LEU A 75 13.25 -2.36 -15.36
CA LEU A 75 12.11 -2.70 -14.51
C LEU A 75 11.03 -1.63 -14.65
N GLU A 76 11.42 -0.36 -14.69
CA GLU A 76 10.52 0.78 -14.86
C GLU A 76 9.81 0.73 -16.22
N GLU A 77 10.56 0.56 -17.32
CA GLU A 77 9.98 0.42 -18.66
C GLU A 77 8.99 -0.75 -18.73
N SER A 78 9.36 -1.90 -18.17
CA SER A 78 8.50 -3.08 -18.14
C SER A 78 7.25 -2.89 -17.28
N VAL A 79 7.38 -2.26 -16.10
CA VAL A 79 6.25 -1.92 -15.23
C VAL A 79 5.32 -0.92 -15.92
N GLN A 80 5.85 0.06 -16.67
CA GLN A 80 5.03 0.99 -17.46
C GLN A 80 4.21 0.26 -18.52
N ILE A 81 4.80 -0.72 -19.22
CA ILE A 81 4.08 -1.57 -20.18
C ILE A 81 2.97 -2.37 -19.47
N LEU A 82 3.28 -3.02 -18.34
CA LEU A 82 2.28 -3.78 -17.58
C LEU A 82 1.12 -2.89 -17.10
N ARG A 83 1.41 -1.67 -16.62
CA ARG A 83 0.37 -0.70 -16.23
C ARG A 83 -0.49 -0.27 -17.40
N HIS A 84 0.10 -0.09 -18.58
CA HIS A 84 -0.64 0.21 -19.82
C HIS A 84 -1.56 -0.95 -20.19
N LEU A 85 -1.04 -2.19 -20.19
CA LEU A 85 -1.82 -3.40 -20.45
C LEU A 85 -2.95 -3.59 -19.43
N GLU A 86 -2.72 -3.29 -18.15
CA GLU A 86 -3.76 -3.34 -17.11
C GLU A 86 -4.86 -2.31 -17.40
N ALA A 87 -4.49 -1.06 -17.68
CA ALA A 87 -5.46 0.01 -17.91
C ALA A 87 -6.34 -0.27 -19.13
N PHE A 88 -5.75 -0.56 -20.28
CA PHE A 88 -6.49 -0.86 -21.51
C PHE A 88 -7.19 -2.22 -21.42
N GLY A 89 -6.51 -3.22 -20.86
CA GLY A 89 -7.08 -4.54 -20.64
C GLY A 89 -8.22 -4.56 -19.64
N SER A 90 -8.35 -3.59 -18.73
CA SER A 90 -9.53 -3.47 -17.87
C SER A 90 -10.74 -2.85 -18.57
N MET A 91 -10.49 -2.08 -19.64
CA MET A 91 -11.52 -1.41 -20.45
C MET A 91 -11.98 -2.30 -21.60
N ASP A 92 -11.03 -2.87 -22.32
CA ASP A 92 -11.26 -3.65 -23.54
C ASP A 92 -11.46 -5.15 -23.23
N LEU A 93 -10.89 -5.62 -22.12
CA LEU A 93 -10.99 -6.99 -21.64
C LEU A 93 -11.53 -6.97 -20.20
N SER A 94 -11.83 -8.15 -19.65
CA SER A 94 -12.21 -8.27 -18.24
C SER A 94 -10.99 -8.48 -17.33
N ILE A 95 -9.87 -7.78 -17.60
CA ILE A 95 -8.72 -7.79 -16.69
C ILE A 95 -9.06 -6.94 -15.47
N GLU A 96 -9.04 -7.56 -14.29
CA GLU A 96 -9.25 -6.87 -13.03
C GLU A 96 -7.96 -6.25 -12.50
N ARG A 97 -6.83 -6.96 -12.64
CA ARG A 97 -5.51 -6.50 -12.17
C ARG A 97 -4.36 -7.33 -12.75
N ILE A 98 -3.25 -6.67 -13.01
CA ILE A 98 -1.93 -7.25 -13.26
C ILE A 98 -1.07 -6.97 -12.02
N GLN A 99 -0.49 -7.99 -11.40
CA GLN A 99 0.32 -7.86 -10.18
C GLN A 99 1.75 -7.39 -10.47
N TRP A 100 1.88 -6.23 -11.13
CA TRP A 100 3.18 -5.65 -11.49
C TRP A 100 3.98 -5.21 -10.26
N GLU A 101 3.35 -5.00 -9.10
CA GLU A 101 4.08 -4.75 -7.84
C GLU A 101 4.82 -5.98 -7.30
N SER A 102 4.40 -7.20 -7.62
CA SER A 102 4.97 -8.45 -7.09
C SER A 102 5.47 -9.38 -8.20
N CYS A 103 6.07 -8.78 -9.23
CA CYS A 103 6.61 -9.52 -10.36
C CYS A 103 7.84 -10.36 -9.97
N SER A 104 8.09 -11.42 -10.74
CA SER A 104 9.36 -12.12 -10.73
C SER A 104 10.27 -11.58 -11.84
N ILE A 105 11.57 -11.61 -11.56
CA ILE A 105 12.64 -11.29 -12.50
C ILE A 105 13.43 -12.57 -12.73
N GLU A 106 13.58 -12.96 -13.98
CA GLU A 106 14.35 -14.13 -14.40
C GLU A 106 15.48 -13.70 -15.35
N TRP A 107 16.68 -14.24 -15.09
CA TRP A 107 17.86 -14.05 -15.92
C TRP A 107 18.10 -15.32 -16.74
N ILE A 108 17.89 -15.23 -18.05
CA ILE A 108 18.00 -16.36 -18.98
C ILE A 108 19.33 -16.23 -19.73
N PRO A 109 20.33 -17.09 -19.42
CA PRO A 109 21.61 -17.07 -20.12
C PRO A 109 21.44 -17.61 -21.55
N GLU A 110 22.11 -16.98 -22.50
CA GLU A 110 22.14 -17.38 -23.91
C GLU A 110 23.44 -18.13 -24.28
N SER A 111 24.40 -18.22 -23.36
CA SER A 111 25.66 -18.96 -23.54
C SER A 111 26.13 -19.62 -22.24
N GLU A 112 26.98 -20.64 -22.35
CA GLU A 112 27.60 -21.29 -21.18
C GLU A 112 28.41 -20.31 -20.32
N LYS A 113 29.05 -19.32 -20.97
CA LYS A 113 29.76 -18.25 -20.26
C LYS A 113 28.82 -17.45 -19.36
N GLU A 114 27.68 -17.01 -19.90
CA GLU A 114 26.65 -16.29 -19.13
C GLU A 114 26.10 -17.15 -18.00
N ALA A 115 25.87 -18.45 -18.26
CA ALA A 115 25.38 -19.38 -17.25
C ALA A 115 26.36 -19.59 -16.09
N GLY A 116 27.68 -19.56 -16.35
CA GLY A 116 28.72 -19.68 -15.32
C GLY A 116 28.85 -18.47 -14.41
N GLU A 117 28.48 -17.27 -14.89
CA GLU A 117 28.51 -16.01 -14.13
C GLU A 117 27.22 -15.78 -13.30
N LEU A 118 26.19 -16.59 -13.54
CA LEU A 118 24.85 -16.43 -12.97
C LEU A 118 24.68 -17.21 -11.66
N HIS A 119 24.77 -16.50 -10.53
CA HIS A 119 24.58 -17.10 -9.20
C HIS A 119 23.11 -17.13 -8.74
N ILE A 120 22.27 -16.21 -9.22
CA ILE A 120 20.82 -16.16 -8.98
C ILE A 120 20.13 -16.11 -10.33
N ARG A 121 19.26 -17.09 -10.62
CA ARG A 121 18.53 -17.18 -11.89
C ARG A 121 17.15 -16.55 -11.86
N GLU A 122 16.53 -16.51 -10.68
CA GLU A 122 15.21 -15.96 -10.48
C GLU A 122 15.15 -15.22 -9.14
N TYR A 123 14.44 -14.09 -9.14
CA TYR A 123 14.11 -13.31 -7.96
C TYR A 123 12.63 -12.98 -8.01
N LYS A 124 11.90 -13.30 -6.94
CA LYS A 124 10.49 -12.94 -6.80
C LYS A 124 10.31 -12.08 -5.56
N GLN A 125 9.70 -10.92 -5.75
CA GLN A 125 9.36 -10.05 -4.63
C GLN A 125 7.87 -10.21 -4.30
N GLU A 126 7.57 -10.95 -3.24
CA GLU A 126 6.21 -11.04 -2.72
C GLU A 126 6.02 -10.07 -1.56
N PHE A 127 4.98 -9.24 -1.68
CA PHE A 127 4.56 -8.41 -0.57
C PHE A 127 3.42 -9.11 0.15
N SER A 128 3.62 -9.40 1.44
CA SER A 128 2.55 -9.88 2.31
C SER A 128 2.63 -9.19 3.65
N TYR A 129 1.47 -8.85 4.20
CA TYR A 129 1.35 -8.52 5.61
C TYR A 129 0.92 -9.79 6.34
N SER A 130 1.65 -10.18 7.38
CA SER A 130 1.20 -11.26 8.24
C SER A 130 -0.02 -10.81 9.04
N SER A 131 -1.19 -11.38 8.71
CA SER A 131 -2.38 -11.19 9.54
C SER A 131 -2.15 -11.93 10.86
N LYS A 132 -2.16 -11.20 11.98
CA LYS A 132 -2.18 -11.86 13.29
C LYS A 132 -3.50 -12.62 13.43
N GLN A 133 -3.44 -13.95 13.43
CA GLN A 133 -4.59 -14.75 13.79
C GLN A 133 -4.94 -14.45 15.25
N THR A 134 -6.18 -14.04 15.46
CA THR A 134 -6.70 -13.71 16.80
C THR A 134 -7.79 -14.72 17.13
N ILE A 135 -7.78 -15.24 18.35
CA ILE A 135 -8.78 -16.21 18.79
C ILE A 135 -10.09 -15.46 19.07
N LEU A 136 -11.18 -15.90 18.45
CA LEU A 136 -12.52 -15.45 18.80
C LEU A 136 -12.91 -16.11 20.14
N THR A 137 -13.17 -15.28 21.16
CA THR A 137 -13.58 -15.77 22.48
C THR A 137 -15.08 -15.58 22.67
N GLU A 138 -15.69 -16.46 23.47
CA GLU A 138 -17.10 -16.32 23.88
C GLU A 138 -17.35 -15.01 24.63
N GLU A 139 -16.38 -14.60 25.46
CA GLU A 139 -16.39 -13.32 26.18
C GLU A 139 -16.51 -12.14 25.22
N TRP A 140 -15.74 -12.13 24.13
CA TRP A 140 -15.82 -11.05 23.15
C TRP A 140 -17.20 -10.96 22.49
N ILE A 141 -17.81 -12.10 22.13
CA ILE A 141 -19.16 -12.14 21.54
C ILE A 141 -20.17 -11.60 22.56
N ARG A 142 -20.14 -12.13 23.78
CA ARG A 142 -21.05 -11.75 24.86
C ARG A 142 -20.97 -10.26 25.15
N ASP A 143 -19.77 -9.71 25.36
CA ASP A 143 -19.58 -8.31 25.71
C ASP A 143 -20.00 -7.39 24.57
N THR A 144 -19.69 -7.76 23.32
CA THR A 144 -20.13 -7.02 22.13
C THR A 144 -21.66 -6.96 22.02
N LEU A 145 -22.36 -8.03 22.39
CA LEU A 145 -23.82 -8.07 22.41
C LEU A 145 -24.41 -7.28 23.58
N ILE A 146 -23.86 -7.41 24.79
CA ILE A 146 -24.32 -6.68 25.98
C ILE A 146 -24.23 -5.17 25.75
N PHE A 147 -23.11 -4.68 25.24
CA PHE A 147 -22.85 -3.25 25.06
C PHE A 147 -23.35 -2.70 23.71
N ARG A 148 -24.07 -3.50 22.90
CA ARG A 148 -24.53 -3.12 21.56
C ARG A 148 -25.25 -1.77 21.52
N LYS A 149 -26.19 -1.52 22.44
CA LYS A 149 -26.96 -0.27 22.46
C LYS A 149 -26.08 0.94 22.78
N GLN A 150 -25.15 0.81 23.73
CA GLN A 150 -24.24 1.89 24.15
C GLN A 150 -23.22 2.22 23.06
N LEU A 151 -22.79 1.22 22.29
CA LEU A 151 -21.77 1.36 21.24
C LEU A 151 -22.35 1.45 19.82
N GLN A 152 -23.68 1.50 19.66
CA GLN A 152 -24.34 1.46 18.35
C GLN A 152 -23.88 2.59 17.42
N HIS A 153 -23.62 3.77 17.97
CA HIS A 153 -23.14 4.93 17.23
C HIS A 153 -21.75 4.72 16.58
N LEU A 154 -20.97 3.73 17.04
CA LEU A 154 -19.63 3.43 16.50
C LEU A 154 -19.66 2.46 15.32
N VAL A 155 -20.80 1.82 15.01
CA VAL A 155 -20.90 0.80 13.95
C VAL A 155 -20.47 1.36 12.59
N VAL A 156 -20.95 2.55 12.22
CA VAL A 156 -20.61 3.19 10.94
C VAL A 156 -19.14 3.63 10.92
N PRO A 157 -18.61 4.39 11.90
CA PRO A 157 -17.18 4.70 11.98
C PRO A 157 -16.27 3.47 11.91
N PHE A 158 -16.61 2.39 12.61
CA PHE A 158 -15.79 1.17 12.61
C PHE A 158 -15.90 0.36 11.31
N THR A 159 -16.96 0.56 10.54
CA THR A 159 -17.05 -0.01 9.20
C THR A 159 -16.03 0.62 8.26
N PHE A 160 -15.83 1.94 8.32
CA PHE A 160 -14.75 2.62 7.60
C PHE A 160 -13.37 2.12 8.01
N PHE A 161 -13.15 1.94 9.33
CA PHE A 161 -11.90 1.32 9.82
C PHE A 161 -11.67 -0.07 9.22
N ARG A 162 -12.69 -0.94 9.25
CA ARG A 162 -12.62 -2.30 8.69
C ARG A 162 -12.28 -2.29 7.20
N ILE A 163 -12.94 -1.43 6.42
CA ILE A 163 -12.66 -1.27 4.98
C ILE A 163 -11.21 -0.80 4.79
N GLY A 164 -10.79 0.22 5.53
CA GLY A 164 -9.42 0.75 5.47
C GLY A 164 -8.35 -0.29 5.75
N VAL A 165 -8.53 -1.13 6.78
CA VAL A 165 -7.59 -2.24 7.11
C VAL A 165 -7.53 -3.27 5.98
N ASN A 166 -8.68 -3.66 5.43
CA ASN A 166 -8.72 -4.63 4.33
C ASN A 166 -8.01 -4.09 3.09
N LEU A 167 -8.21 -2.82 2.75
CA LEU A 167 -7.54 -2.15 1.64
C LEU A 167 -6.04 -2.00 1.88
N PHE A 168 -5.62 -1.71 3.12
CA PHE A 168 -4.21 -1.62 3.51
C PHE A 168 -3.48 -2.95 3.23
N HIS A 169 -4.08 -4.07 3.65
CA HIS A 169 -3.51 -5.40 3.41
C HIS A 169 -3.54 -5.82 1.93
N LYS A 170 -4.36 -5.16 1.10
CA LYS A 170 -4.40 -5.32 -0.36
C LYS A 170 -3.50 -4.31 -1.10
N PHE A 171 -2.64 -3.58 -0.40
CA PHE A 171 -1.74 -2.57 -0.97
C PHE A 171 -2.46 -1.38 -1.66
N GLN A 172 -3.75 -1.19 -1.37
CA GLN A 172 -4.56 -0.08 -1.87
C GLN A 172 -4.53 1.10 -0.89
N TYR A 173 -3.34 1.67 -0.72
CA TYR A 173 -3.05 2.61 0.38
C TYR A 173 -3.77 3.95 0.28
N GLN A 174 -4.03 4.47 -0.92
CA GLN A 174 -4.78 5.73 -1.06
C GLN A 174 -6.21 5.58 -0.54
N GLU A 175 -6.90 4.52 -0.97
CA GLU A 175 -8.26 4.23 -0.53
C GLU A 175 -8.31 3.82 0.95
N SER A 176 -7.29 3.10 1.41
CA SER A 176 -7.11 2.79 2.83
C SER A 176 -7.04 4.07 3.67
N PHE A 177 -6.18 5.02 3.28
CA PHE A 177 -6.09 6.34 3.91
C PHE A 177 -7.42 7.09 3.89
N LEU A 178 -8.11 7.17 2.75
CA LEU A 178 -9.39 7.86 2.64
C LEU A 178 -10.44 7.26 3.57
N ASN A 179 -10.47 5.93 3.72
CA ASN A 179 -11.38 5.26 4.66
C ASN A 179 -11.04 5.57 6.13
N PHE A 180 -9.77 5.55 6.51
CA PHE A 180 -9.37 6.00 7.84
C PHE A 180 -9.72 7.47 8.07
N TYR A 181 -9.51 8.33 7.08
CA TYR A 181 -9.88 9.73 7.16
C TYR A 181 -11.41 9.91 7.35
N MET A 182 -12.25 9.16 6.63
CA MET A 182 -13.71 9.22 6.77
C MET A 182 -14.18 8.84 8.18
N MET A 183 -13.55 7.86 8.82
CA MET A 183 -13.81 7.55 10.23
C MET A 183 -13.51 8.77 11.13
N LEU A 184 -12.34 9.40 10.96
CA LEU A 184 -11.95 10.55 11.77
C LEU A 184 -12.81 11.78 11.48
N GLU A 185 -13.15 12.03 10.22
CA GLU A 185 -14.04 13.10 9.79
C GLU A 185 -15.44 12.93 10.41
N GLY A 186 -16.01 11.73 10.35
CA GLY A 186 -17.32 11.43 10.93
C GLY A 186 -17.35 11.60 12.45
N CYS A 187 -16.28 11.23 13.14
CA CYS A 187 -16.21 11.30 14.61
C CYS A 187 -15.80 12.68 15.14
N TYR A 188 -14.98 13.44 14.41
CA TYR A 188 -14.31 14.65 14.94
C TYR A 188 -14.44 15.88 14.03
N GLY A 189 -15.05 15.76 12.85
CA GLY A 189 -15.15 16.84 11.87
C GLY A 189 -16.36 17.77 12.04
N SER A 190 -17.29 17.46 12.94
CA SER A 190 -18.50 18.29 13.22
C SER A 190 -19.27 18.71 11.95
N GLY A 191 -19.36 17.81 10.96
CA GLY A 191 -20.03 18.05 9.67
C GLY A 191 -19.36 19.11 8.78
N GLN A 192 -18.11 19.50 9.06
CA GLN A 192 -17.35 20.42 8.22
C GLN A 192 -16.74 19.67 7.05
N PHE A 193 -16.55 20.34 5.90
CA PHE A 193 -15.90 19.75 4.73
C PHE A 193 -14.77 20.61 4.15
N LYS A 194 -14.73 21.90 4.52
CA LYS A 194 -13.70 22.86 4.10
C LYS A 194 -12.42 22.64 4.89
N ASN A 195 -11.27 22.55 4.22
CA ASN A 195 -9.97 22.25 4.82
C ASN A 195 -9.68 23.03 6.11
N GLU A 196 -9.78 24.36 6.09
CA GLU A 196 -9.49 25.19 7.27
C GLU A 196 -10.45 24.94 8.43
N ARG A 197 -11.74 24.69 8.13
CA ARG A 197 -12.71 24.37 9.17
C ARG A 197 -12.46 22.98 9.74
N MET A 198 -12.09 22.01 8.89
CA MET A 198 -11.73 20.66 9.29
C MET A 198 -10.51 20.65 10.21
N LYS A 199 -9.43 21.32 9.80
CA LYS A 199 -8.21 21.46 10.61
C LYS A 199 -8.53 22.02 11.99
N ARG A 200 -9.38 23.06 12.05
CA ARG A 200 -9.81 23.66 13.31
C ARG A 200 -10.61 22.70 14.20
N GLU A 201 -11.56 21.96 13.64
CA GLU A 201 -12.36 21.01 14.44
C GLU A 201 -11.51 19.83 14.94
N PHE A 202 -10.61 19.30 14.09
CA PHE A 202 -9.66 18.26 14.50
C PHE A 202 -8.75 18.73 15.65
N SER A 203 -8.22 19.96 15.58
CA SER A 203 -7.36 20.51 16.62
C SER A 203 -8.06 20.71 17.96
N LYS A 204 -9.39 20.90 17.97
CA LYS A 204 -10.18 21.03 19.21
C LYS A 204 -10.50 19.67 19.85
N SER A 205 -10.48 18.59 19.08
CA SER A 205 -10.85 17.26 19.57
C SER A 205 -9.76 16.67 20.46
N ASN A 206 -10.01 16.62 21.77
CA ASN A 206 -9.08 16.04 22.73
C ASN A 206 -8.78 14.55 22.45
N GLY A 207 -9.81 13.77 22.09
CA GLY A 207 -9.63 12.34 21.76
C GLY A 207 -8.72 12.14 20.54
N LEU A 208 -8.90 12.96 19.50
CA LEU A 208 -8.08 12.90 18.29
C LEU A 208 -6.65 13.40 18.53
N THR A 209 -6.47 14.55 19.18
CA THR A 209 -5.12 15.08 19.44
C THR A 209 -4.31 14.18 20.36
N GLN A 210 -4.95 13.52 21.33
CA GLN A 210 -4.29 12.49 22.15
C GLN A 210 -3.90 11.26 21.32
N ALA A 211 -4.76 10.79 20.42
CA ALA A 211 -4.46 9.67 19.54
C ALA A 211 -3.27 9.99 18.62
N ILE A 212 -3.25 11.18 18.01
CA ILE A 212 -2.14 11.66 17.18
C ILE A 212 -0.84 11.73 17.98
N ASN A 213 -0.86 12.34 19.17
CA ASN A 213 0.31 12.43 20.03
C ASN A 213 0.88 11.04 20.40
N LYS A 214 0.01 10.06 20.71
CA LYS A 214 0.42 8.69 20.97
C LYS A 214 1.12 8.05 19.76
N VAL A 215 0.60 8.28 18.56
CA VAL A 215 1.22 7.79 17.31
C VAL A 215 2.56 8.45 17.06
N ILE A 216 2.66 9.77 17.16
CA ILE A 216 3.92 10.50 16.99
C ILE A 216 4.97 9.98 17.96
N LYS A 217 4.63 9.86 19.26
CA LYS A 217 5.54 9.32 20.28
C LYS A 217 5.98 7.89 19.98
N LYS A 218 5.05 7.04 19.54
CA LYS A 218 5.37 5.65 19.17
C LYS A 218 6.39 5.63 18.03
N LEU A 219 6.14 6.40 16.98
CA LEU A 219 6.99 6.48 15.78
C LEU A 219 8.35 7.11 16.09
N SER A 220 8.40 8.18 16.89
CA SER A 220 9.66 8.80 17.28
C SER A 220 10.55 7.88 18.12
N ASN A 221 9.94 6.97 18.88
CA ASN A 221 10.65 5.99 19.68
C ASN A 221 11.18 4.82 18.84
N THR A 222 10.42 4.35 17.85
CA THR A 222 10.86 3.27 16.95
C THR A 222 11.83 3.77 15.88
N LYS A 223 11.71 5.04 15.47
CA LYS A 223 12.45 5.64 14.35
C LYS A 223 12.42 4.76 13.09
N ASP A 224 11.28 4.14 12.84
CA ASP A 224 11.07 3.31 11.65
C ASP A 224 10.80 4.18 10.40
N LYS A 225 10.68 3.52 9.23
CA LYS A 225 10.43 4.17 7.93
C LYS A 225 9.23 5.12 7.92
N HIS A 226 8.23 4.90 8.78
CA HIS A 226 7.04 5.75 8.82
C HIS A 226 7.32 7.06 9.56
N TYR A 227 8.25 7.05 10.53
CA TYR A 227 8.70 8.27 11.19
C TYR A 227 9.54 9.14 10.26
N GLU A 228 10.46 8.53 9.51
CA GLU A 228 11.26 9.24 8.50
C GLU A 228 10.37 9.88 7.44
N TRP A 229 9.41 9.11 6.89
CA TRP A 229 8.41 9.62 5.96
C TRP A 229 7.63 10.80 6.54
N LEU A 230 7.22 10.73 7.82
CA LEU A 230 6.49 11.81 8.49
C LEU A 230 7.32 13.09 8.54
N LEU A 231 8.62 13.00 8.88
CA LEU A 231 9.52 14.16 8.91
C LEU A 231 9.66 14.79 7.53
N GLU A 232 9.84 13.97 6.49
CA GLU A 232 10.02 14.44 5.12
C GLU A 232 8.76 15.15 4.59
N VAL A 233 7.58 14.55 4.79
CA VAL A 233 6.33 15.17 4.34
C VAL A 233 6.02 16.44 5.13
N CYS A 234 6.28 16.46 6.45
CA CYS A 234 6.15 17.68 7.24
C CYS A 234 7.03 18.81 6.69
N LYS A 235 8.31 18.51 6.40
CA LYS A 235 9.24 19.46 5.79
C LYS A 235 8.73 19.98 4.45
N LYS A 236 8.19 19.11 3.58
CA LYS A 236 7.61 19.48 2.27
C LYS A 236 6.46 20.47 2.40
N TYR A 237 5.65 20.36 3.46
CA TYR A 237 4.52 21.26 3.72
C TYR A 237 4.87 22.43 4.65
N HIS A 238 6.16 22.63 4.97
CA HIS A 238 6.63 23.64 5.93
C HIS A 238 5.92 23.52 7.29
N LYS A 239 5.86 22.27 7.80
CA LYS A 239 5.32 21.90 9.11
C LYS A 239 6.34 21.12 9.92
N GLU A 240 6.11 21.09 11.23
CA GLU A 240 6.81 20.20 12.16
C GLU A 240 6.08 18.86 12.28
N ALA A 241 6.79 17.80 12.71
CA ALA A 241 6.19 16.49 13.00
C ALA A 241 5.46 16.48 14.36
N ASP A 242 4.48 17.37 14.50
CA ASP A 242 3.63 17.53 15.67
C ASP A 242 2.15 17.30 15.35
N ILE A 243 1.27 17.51 16.32
CA ILE A 243 -0.17 17.32 16.14
C ILE A 243 -0.72 18.19 15.00
N SER A 244 -0.29 19.45 14.93
CA SER A 244 -0.75 20.41 13.92
C SER A 244 -0.27 20.02 12.52
N GLY A 245 0.98 19.58 12.40
CA GLY A 245 1.56 19.06 11.16
C GLY A 245 0.82 17.84 10.65
N VAL A 246 0.58 16.84 11.50
CA VAL A 246 -0.18 15.63 11.12
C VAL A 246 -1.59 15.98 10.64
N ILE A 247 -2.32 16.83 11.39
CA ILE A 247 -3.67 17.28 10.98
C ILE A 247 -3.60 17.99 9.62
N HIS A 248 -2.63 18.88 9.44
CA HIS A 248 -2.45 19.61 8.19
C HIS A 248 -2.24 18.65 7.01
N ILE A 249 -1.29 17.71 7.15
CA ILE A 249 -0.96 16.73 6.11
C ILE A 249 -2.16 15.87 5.75
N MET A 250 -2.88 15.32 6.74
CA MET A 250 -4.05 14.49 6.49
C MET A 250 -5.13 15.26 5.72
N VAL A 251 -5.43 16.50 6.12
CA VAL A 251 -6.46 17.31 5.45
C VAL A 251 -6.03 17.72 4.04
N GLU A 252 -4.77 18.14 3.85
CA GLU A 252 -4.27 18.52 2.52
C GLU A 252 -4.20 17.34 1.56
N ILE A 253 -3.65 16.21 2.00
CA ILE A 253 -3.56 15.02 1.15
C ILE A 253 -4.94 14.47 0.81
N ARG A 254 -5.92 14.51 1.75
CA ARG A 254 -7.31 14.17 1.42
C ARG A 254 -7.86 15.06 0.31
N GLY A 255 -7.61 16.36 0.38
CA GLY A 255 -8.01 17.31 -0.67
C GLY A 255 -7.38 16.93 -2.02
N ASN A 256 -6.08 16.67 -2.06
CA ASN A 256 -5.36 16.29 -3.26
C ASN A 256 -5.86 14.97 -3.87
N LEU A 257 -6.14 13.96 -3.04
CA LEU A 257 -6.67 12.66 -3.48
C LEU A 257 -8.14 12.72 -3.94
N SER A 258 -8.85 13.82 -3.65
CA SER A 258 -10.20 14.05 -4.14
C SER A 258 -10.23 14.60 -5.57
N HIS A 259 -9.07 14.94 -6.13
CA HIS A 259 -8.94 15.49 -7.48
C HIS A 259 -8.06 14.60 -8.35
N PHE A 260 -8.33 14.62 -9.65
CA PHE A 260 -7.48 14.05 -10.70
C PHE A 260 -7.08 15.17 -11.66
N SER A 261 -5.83 15.16 -12.14
CA SER A 261 -5.35 16.09 -13.17
C SER A 261 -4.36 15.39 -14.09
N LEU A 262 -4.52 15.62 -15.39
CA LEU A 262 -3.60 15.14 -16.43
C LEU A 262 -2.28 15.92 -16.44
N GLU A 263 -2.29 17.20 -16.04
CA GLU A 263 -1.12 18.09 -16.07
C GLU A 263 -0.25 18.00 -14.81
N GLY A 264 -0.69 17.26 -13.78
CA GLY A 264 0.02 17.13 -12.51
C GLY A 264 -0.22 15.81 -11.76
N PRO A 265 -0.08 14.64 -12.41
CA PRO A 265 -0.53 13.35 -11.88
C PRO A 265 0.17 12.94 -10.57
N GLN A 266 1.37 13.47 -10.29
CA GLN A 266 2.13 13.15 -9.07
C GLN A 266 1.60 13.85 -7.81
N LYS A 267 0.89 14.98 -7.96
CA LYS A 267 0.32 15.73 -6.83
C LYS A 267 -1.07 15.23 -6.47
N PHE A 268 -1.80 14.71 -7.45
CA PHE A 268 -3.20 14.35 -7.37
C PHE A 268 -3.36 12.82 -7.33
N ARG A 269 -4.62 12.35 -7.27
CA ARG A 269 -4.91 10.92 -7.25
C ARG A 269 -4.30 10.24 -8.48
N ASN A 270 -3.45 9.24 -8.24
CA ASN A 270 -2.88 8.40 -9.28
C ASN A 270 -2.94 6.93 -8.82
N PRO A 271 -3.67 6.05 -9.50
CA PRO A 271 -3.79 4.65 -9.09
C PRO A 271 -2.46 3.90 -9.00
N PHE A 272 -1.43 4.33 -9.75
CA PHE A 272 -0.16 3.61 -9.89
C PHE A 272 0.89 3.94 -8.83
N ASN A 273 0.69 4.95 -7.97
CA ASN A 273 1.66 5.34 -6.94
C ASN A 273 1.19 4.98 -5.52
N GLN A 274 0.51 3.84 -5.34
CA GLN A 274 0.00 3.41 -4.02
C GLN A 274 1.09 3.40 -2.94
N ARG A 275 2.29 2.92 -3.27
CA ARG A 275 3.40 2.75 -2.30
C ARG A 275 3.79 4.07 -1.61
N ASP A 276 3.70 5.19 -2.31
CA ASP A 276 4.00 6.52 -1.76
C ASP A 276 3.08 6.90 -0.58
N PHE A 277 1.91 6.25 -0.50
CA PHE A 277 0.90 6.48 0.53
C PHE A 277 0.91 5.42 1.65
N GLU A 278 1.81 4.42 1.62
CA GLU A 278 1.88 3.36 2.63
C GLU A 278 1.99 3.96 4.05
N SER A 279 2.97 4.84 4.26
CA SER A 279 3.21 5.48 5.55
C SER A 279 2.04 6.35 6.01
N LEU A 280 1.41 7.09 5.10
CA LEU A 280 0.22 7.87 5.43
C LEU A 280 -0.94 6.99 5.90
N ALA A 281 -1.20 5.89 5.18
CA ALA A 281 -2.25 4.94 5.50
C ALA A 281 -1.96 4.24 6.84
N TYR A 282 -0.71 3.84 7.09
CA TYR A 282 -0.29 3.22 8.36
C TYR A 282 -0.43 4.17 9.56
N ILE A 283 0.00 5.42 9.39
CA ILE A 283 -0.15 6.46 10.43
C ILE A 283 -1.64 6.70 10.72
N SER A 284 -2.46 6.83 9.67
CA SER A 284 -3.91 7.05 9.81
C SER A 284 -4.64 5.86 10.44
N MET A 285 -4.26 4.63 10.07
CA MET A 285 -4.72 3.40 10.72
C MET A 285 -4.40 3.41 12.21
N SER A 286 -3.17 3.78 12.56
CA SER A 286 -2.70 3.84 13.95
C SER A 286 -3.47 4.90 14.76
N ILE A 287 -3.71 6.07 14.18
CA ILE A 287 -4.51 7.14 14.81
C ILE A 287 -5.93 6.64 15.06
N CYS A 288 -6.57 6.01 14.07
CA CYS A 288 -7.91 5.44 14.21
C CYS A 288 -7.96 4.38 15.30
N ALA A 289 -6.96 3.51 15.38
CA ALA A 289 -6.90 2.47 16.41
C ALA A 289 -6.82 3.06 17.82
N PHE A 290 -5.99 4.08 18.05
CA PHE A 290 -5.92 4.77 19.35
C PHE A 290 -7.19 5.56 19.66
N ALA A 291 -7.76 6.24 18.67
CA ALA A 291 -9.03 6.97 18.81
C ALA A 291 -10.18 6.01 19.16
N ALA A 292 -10.23 4.83 18.53
CA ALA A 292 -11.24 3.81 18.78
C ALA A 292 -11.22 3.24 20.20
N ILE A 293 -10.06 3.22 20.87
CA ILE A 293 -9.98 2.84 22.28
C ILE A 293 -10.73 3.87 23.13
N ASP A 294 -10.47 5.16 22.92
CA ASP A 294 -11.10 6.23 23.69
C ASP A 294 -12.62 6.29 23.45
N MET A 295 -13.04 6.21 22.17
CA MET A 295 -14.45 6.19 21.78
C MET A 295 -15.23 5.02 22.41
N ARG A 296 -14.62 3.84 22.53
CA ARG A 296 -15.24 2.68 23.19
C ARG A 296 -15.39 2.88 24.69
N LEU A 297 -14.45 3.59 25.33
CA LEU A 297 -14.45 3.80 26.78
C LEU A 297 -15.31 4.98 27.22
N GLN A 298 -15.56 5.95 26.33
CA GLN A 298 -16.29 7.19 26.66
C GLN A 298 -17.67 6.95 27.29
N PRO A 299 -18.55 6.05 26.78
CA PRO A 299 -19.86 5.83 27.39
C PRO A 299 -19.78 5.32 28.84
N PHE A 300 -18.71 4.59 29.18
CA PHE A 300 -18.52 4.02 30.51
C PHE A 300 -17.92 5.03 31.50
N ARG A 301 -17.27 6.10 31.02
CA ARG A 301 -16.75 7.18 31.86
C ARG A 301 -17.84 8.18 32.28
N MET A 302 -18.79 8.44 31.40
CA MET A 302 -19.90 9.38 31.66
C MET A 302 -20.88 8.87 32.72
N ASN A 303 -21.07 7.55 32.82
CA ASN A 303 -21.97 6.96 33.81
C ASN A 303 -21.43 7.06 35.26
N ASN A 304 -20.12 7.20 35.45
CA ASN A 304 -19.48 7.28 36.79
C ASN A 304 -19.34 8.71 37.33
N SER A 305 -19.73 9.73 36.53
CA SER A 305 -19.68 11.15 36.94
C SER A 305 -21.06 11.70 37.32
N SER A 306 -22.08 10.85 37.33
CA SER A 306 -23.47 11.17 37.63
C SER A 306 -23.96 10.50 38.92
N SER A 307 -23.05 9.96 39.73
CA SER A 307 -23.29 9.20 40.96
C SER A 307 -22.53 9.80 42.13
#